data_AF-A0A380FKG9-F1
#
_entry.id   AF-A0A380FKG9-F1
#
_cell.length_a   1.000
_cell.length_b   1.000
_cell.length_c   1.000
_cell.angle_alpha   90.00
_cell.angle_beta   90.00
_cell.angle_gamma   90.00
#
_symmetry.space_group_name_H-M   'P 1'
#
loop_
_entity.id
_entity.type
_entity.pdbx_description
1 polymer ?
#
loop_
_entity_poly.entity_id
_entity_poly.type
_entity_poly.pdbx_seq_one_letter_code
_entity_poly.pdbx_strand_id
1 'polypeptide(L)'
;MKHKAKEDDSMSEKEYKAYYEKGYKTDVDNLKITDDSITFTKNGKTLEGQYVYDGKEVLNYEKGNRGVRYVFKLKNEDNQELPKYVQFSDHNIAPKKAAHFHIFMGNDREKLLKELDNWPTYYPKNQTGKEIKTDMLAH
;
A
#
# COMPACT_ATOMS: atom_id res chain seq x y z
N MET A 1 -0.19 13.80 13.40
CA MET A 1 -1.64 13.72 13.65
C MET A 1 -2.23 15.03 14.19
N LYS A 2 -1.54 15.78 15.06
CA LYS A 2 -1.94 17.17 15.42
C LYS A 2 -2.27 18.08 14.24
N HIS A 3 -1.49 18.00 13.16
CA HIS A 3 -1.73 18.80 11.97
C HIS A 3 -3.04 18.41 11.28
N LYS A 4 -3.23 17.11 10.98
CA LYS A 4 -4.48 16.59 10.39
C LYS A 4 -5.73 16.94 11.22
N ALA A 5 -5.67 16.75 12.54
CA ALA A 5 -6.77 17.13 13.45
C ALA A 5 -7.03 18.64 13.55
N LYS A 6 -6.14 19.50 13.04
CA LYS A 6 -6.35 20.95 12.93
C LYS A 6 -6.91 21.36 11.58
N GLU A 7 -6.62 20.60 10.53
CA GLU A 7 -7.12 20.87 9.18
C GLU A 7 -8.51 20.26 8.95
N ASP A 8 -8.79 19.15 9.61
CA ASP A 8 -10.06 18.42 9.57
C ASP A 8 -10.46 18.03 11.00
N ASP A 9 -11.60 18.54 11.44
CA ASP A 9 -12.14 18.34 12.79
C ASP A 9 -13.05 17.11 12.91
N SER A 10 -13.17 16.30 11.85
CA SER A 10 -13.95 15.04 11.87
C SER A 10 -13.41 13.99 12.83
N MET A 11 -12.13 14.06 13.20
CA MET A 11 -11.50 13.16 14.16
C MET A 11 -10.52 13.91 15.08
N SER A 12 -10.44 13.49 16.33
CA SER A 12 -9.40 13.94 17.27
C SER A 12 -8.00 13.44 16.86
N GLU A 13 -6.95 14.05 17.41
CA GLU A 13 -5.57 13.58 17.21
C GLU A 13 -5.40 12.09 17.52
N LYS A 14 -6.05 11.61 18.59
CA LYS A 14 -5.98 10.21 19.03
C LYS A 14 -6.67 9.28 18.04
N GLU A 15 -7.82 9.69 17.49
CA GLU A 15 -8.55 8.93 16.48
C GLU A 15 -7.78 8.86 15.17
N TYR A 16 -7.22 9.99 14.70
CA TYR A 16 -6.31 9.97 13.55
C TYR A 16 -5.12 9.04 13.79
N LYS A 17 -4.49 9.10 14.98
CA LYS A 17 -3.37 8.22 15.31
C LYS A 17 -3.77 6.75 15.23
N ALA A 18 -4.90 6.36 15.82
CA ALA A 18 -5.39 4.99 15.77
C ALA A 18 -5.75 4.54 14.34
N TYR A 19 -6.37 5.43 13.55
CA TYR A 19 -6.70 5.19 12.15
C TYR A 19 -5.43 4.87 11.32
N TYR A 20 -4.41 5.72 11.41
CA TYR A 20 -3.15 5.51 10.69
C TYR A 20 -2.33 4.34 11.25
N GLU A 21 -2.37 4.07 12.56
CA GLU A 21 -1.74 2.88 13.14
C GLU A 21 -2.36 1.58 12.60
N LYS A 22 -3.69 1.53 12.45
CA LYS A 22 -4.39 0.41 11.81
C LYS A 22 -4.04 0.33 10.31
N GLY A 23 -4.07 1.47 9.61
CA GLY A 23 -3.77 1.57 8.19
C GLY A 23 -2.37 1.08 7.84
N TYR A 24 -1.35 1.53 8.56
CA TYR A 24 0.05 1.22 8.24
C TYR A 24 0.55 -0.12 8.77
N LYS A 25 -0.20 -0.80 9.65
CA LYS A 25 0.27 -2.03 10.29
C LYS A 25 0.61 -3.10 9.25
N THR A 26 1.84 -3.60 9.31
CA THR A 26 2.35 -4.68 8.47
C THR A 26 3.51 -5.37 9.18
N ASP A 27 3.77 -6.63 8.84
CA ASP A 27 4.96 -7.38 9.25
C ASP A 27 5.99 -7.50 8.12
N VAL A 28 5.73 -6.88 6.96
CA VAL A 28 6.69 -6.77 5.85
C VAL A 28 7.48 -5.49 6.02
N ASP A 29 8.73 -5.63 6.43
CA ASP A 29 9.63 -4.51 6.75
C ASP A 29 10.08 -3.76 5.49
N ASN A 30 10.36 -4.49 4.41
CA ASN A 30 10.89 -3.91 3.18
C ASN A 30 10.35 -4.63 1.95
N LEU A 31 10.26 -3.88 0.85
CA LEU A 31 9.97 -4.38 -0.49
C LEU A 31 11.11 -4.00 -1.43
N LYS A 32 11.54 -4.96 -2.25
CA LYS A 32 12.36 -4.68 -3.43
C LYS A 32 11.53 -5.07 -4.65
N ILE A 33 11.30 -4.11 -5.53
CA ILE A 33 10.47 -4.29 -6.73
C ILE A 33 11.37 -4.09 -7.95
N THR A 34 11.32 -5.04 -8.88
CA THR A 34 11.97 -4.99 -10.19
C THR A 34 10.89 -4.96 -11.28
N ASP A 35 11.26 -5.18 -12.54
CA ASP A 35 10.32 -5.17 -13.66
C ASP A 35 9.31 -6.33 -13.59
N ASP A 36 9.70 -7.49 -13.03
CA ASP A 36 8.89 -8.71 -13.01
C ASP A 36 8.80 -9.41 -11.65
N SER A 37 9.52 -8.93 -10.62
CA SER A 37 9.53 -9.56 -9.30
C SER A 37 9.34 -8.58 -8.14
N ILE A 38 8.82 -9.14 -7.04
CA ILE A 38 8.71 -8.47 -5.75
C ILE A 38 9.38 -9.36 -4.70
N THR A 39 10.38 -8.82 -4.01
CA THR A 39 10.98 -9.42 -2.82
C THR A 39 10.36 -8.79 -1.57
N PHE A 40 9.80 -9.61 -0.70
CA PHE A 40 9.25 -9.25 0.60
C PHE A 40 10.25 -9.61 1.69
N THR A 41 10.64 -8.64 2.51
CA THR A 41 11.44 -8.88 3.71
C THR A 41 10.55 -8.81 4.95
N LYS A 42 10.50 -9.89 5.73
CA LYS A 42 9.73 -10.00 6.97
C LYS A 42 10.56 -10.65 8.06
N ASN A 43 10.77 -9.94 9.17
CA ASN A 43 11.55 -10.43 10.32
C ASN A 43 12.94 -10.96 9.90
N GLY A 44 13.60 -10.26 8.97
CA GLY A 44 14.91 -10.63 8.44
C GLY A 44 14.94 -11.78 7.43
N LYS A 45 13.79 -12.42 7.13
CA LYS A 45 13.66 -13.41 6.05
C LYS A 45 13.17 -12.74 4.78
N THR A 46 13.63 -13.24 3.62
CA THR A 46 13.21 -12.72 2.32
C THR A 46 12.54 -13.79 1.48
N LEU A 47 11.42 -13.44 0.86
CA LEU A 47 10.72 -14.25 -0.13
C LEU A 47 10.58 -13.45 -1.41
N GLU A 48 10.81 -14.08 -2.56
CA GLU A 48 10.68 -13.42 -3.86
C GLU A 48 9.66 -14.16 -4.72
N GLY A 49 8.76 -13.40 -5.34
CA GLY A 49 7.77 -13.90 -6.30
C GLY A 49 7.84 -13.13 -7.61
N GLN A 50 7.66 -13.85 -8.72
CA GLN A 50 7.41 -13.22 -10.02
C GLN A 50 5.93 -12.90 -10.16
N TYR A 51 5.62 -11.68 -10.57
CA TYR A 51 4.25 -11.19 -10.66
C TYR A 51 3.92 -10.71 -12.07
N VAL A 52 2.73 -11.06 -12.55
CA VAL A 52 2.22 -10.62 -13.85
C VAL A 52 1.07 -9.65 -13.63
N TYR A 53 0.98 -8.63 -14.48
CA TYR A 53 -0.10 -7.65 -14.42
C TYR A 53 -1.46 -8.31 -14.71
N ASP A 54 -2.44 -8.07 -13.83
CA ASP A 54 -3.80 -8.63 -13.85
C ASP A 54 -4.87 -7.52 -13.99
N GLY A 55 -4.48 -6.41 -14.63
CA GLY A 55 -5.37 -5.29 -14.89
C GLY A 55 -5.43 -4.26 -13.77
N LYS A 56 -6.39 -3.34 -13.90
CA LYS A 56 -6.66 -2.30 -12.91
C LYS A 56 -8.14 -2.25 -12.59
N GLU A 57 -8.45 -1.82 -11.37
CA GLU A 57 -9.81 -1.64 -10.88
C GLU A 57 -10.00 -0.20 -10.43
N VAL A 58 -11.15 0.39 -10.79
CA VAL A 58 -11.55 1.71 -10.31
C VAL A 58 -12.51 1.51 -9.15
N LEU A 59 -12.11 1.98 -7.98
CA LEU A 59 -12.91 1.92 -6.76
C LEU A 59 -13.67 3.22 -6.58
N ASN A 60 -14.97 3.13 -6.31
CA ASN A 60 -15.80 4.25 -5.89
C ASN A 60 -16.03 4.13 -4.39
N TYR A 61 -15.59 5.11 -3.62
CA TYR A 61 -15.74 5.12 -2.17
C TYR A 61 -17.04 5.83 -1.78
N GLU A 62 -17.59 5.47 -0.61
CA GLU A 62 -18.85 6.06 -0.12
C GLU A 62 -18.79 7.58 0.03
N LYS A 63 -17.61 8.13 0.33
CA LYS A 63 -17.38 9.58 0.44
C LYS A 63 -17.32 10.29 -0.93
N GLY A 64 -17.58 9.59 -2.03
CA GLY A 64 -17.62 10.12 -3.40
C GLY A 64 -16.26 10.25 -4.09
N ASN A 65 -15.16 10.08 -3.36
CA ASN A 65 -13.82 9.98 -3.94
C ASN A 65 -13.62 8.64 -4.65
N ARG A 66 -12.62 8.58 -5.54
CA ARG A 66 -12.27 7.40 -6.33
C ARG A 66 -10.81 7.03 -6.15
N GLY A 67 -10.51 5.73 -6.23
CA GLY A 67 -9.15 5.20 -6.22
C GLY A 67 -8.93 4.23 -7.37
N VAL A 68 -7.68 3.99 -7.72
CA VAL A 68 -7.30 2.97 -8.71
C VAL A 68 -6.42 1.94 -8.02
N ARG A 69 -6.76 0.66 -8.19
CA ARG A 69 -5.92 -0.49 -7.79
C ARG A 69 -5.30 -1.09 -9.03
N TYR A 70 -3.97 -1.16 -9.08
CA TYR A 70 -3.24 -1.93 -10.10
C TYR A 70 -2.96 -3.31 -9.55
N VAL A 71 -3.52 -4.35 -10.18
CA VAL A 71 -3.50 -5.72 -9.68
C VAL A 71 -2.38 -6.50 -10.37
N PHE A 72 -1.67 -7.28 -9.58
CA PHE A 72 -0.65 -8.21 -10.05
C PHE A 72 -0.90 -9.58 -9.42
N LYS A 73 -0.76 -10.63 -10.22
CA LYS A 73 -0.94 -12.02 -9.83
C LYS A 73 0.39 -12.75 -9.81
N LEU A 74 0.63 -13.54 -8.77
CA LEU A 74 1.80 -14.41 -8.66
C LEU A 74 1.81 -15.41 -9.83
N LYS A 75 2.91 -15.46 -10.57
CA LYS A 75 3.04 -16.28 -11.79
C LYS A 75 3.11 -17.77 -11.48
N ASN A 76 3.82 -18.14 -10.42
CA ASN A 76 3.99 -19.51 -9.97
C ASN A 76 3.61 -19.63 -8.49
N GLU A 77 2.65 -20.49 -8.18
CA GLU A 77 2.09 -20.69 -6.84
C GLU A 77 2.79 -21.81 -6.03
N ASP A 78 3.98 -22.26 -6.46
CA ASP A 78 4.77 -23.29 -5.74
C ASP A 78 5.10 -22.89 -4.29
N ASN A 79 5.29 -21.60 -4.03
CA ASN A 79 5.53 -21.08 -2.69
C ASN A 79 4.25 -20.48 -2.10
N GLN A 80 3.61 -21.22 -1.20
CA GLN A 80 2.39 -20.81 -0.52
C GLN A 80 2.57 -19.66 0.49
N GLU A 81 3.81 -19.30 0.83
CA GLU A 81 4.09 -18.14 1.70
C GLU A 81 3.98 -16.80 0.95
N LEU A 82 4.04 -16.83 -0.40
CA LEU A 82 3.88 -15.63 -1.21
C LEU A 82 2.40 -15.27 -1.40
N PRO A 83 2.03 -13.98 -1.35
CA PRO A 83 0.66 -13.58 -1.66
C PRO A 83 0.36 -13.85 -3.13
N LYS A 84 -0.74 -14.56 -3.41
CA LYS A 84 -1.18 -14.82 -4.81
C LYS A 84 -1.52 -13.55 -5.57
N TYR A 85 -1.98 -12.52 -4.86
CA TYR A 85 -2.32 -11.23 -5.43
C TYR A 85 -1.66 -10.11 -4.64
N VAL A 86 -1.14 -9.14 -5.39
CA VAL A 86 -0.65 -7.87 -4.88
C VAL A 86 -1.40 -6.76 -5.61
N GLN A 87 -1.88 -5.75 -4.88
CA GLN A 87 -2.53 -4.59 -5.47
C GLN A 87 -1.84 -3.31 -5.02
N PHE A 88 -1.50 -2.44 -5.95
CA PHE A 88 -0.91 -1.13 -5.67
C PHE A 88 -1.94 -0.01 -5.80
N SER A 89 -1.84 0.97 -4.92
CA SER A 89 -2.55 2.26 -4.99
C SER A 89 -1.57 3.37 -4.61
N ASP A 90 -1.25 4.26 -5.52
CA ASP A 90 -0.21 5.29 -5.36
C ASP A 90 -0.71 6.71 -5.68
N HIS A 91 -2.04 6.87 -5.75
CA HIS A 91 -2.74 8.10 -6.15
C HIS A 91 -2.56 8.51 -7.61
N ASN A 92 -1.79 7.76 -8.42
CA ASN A 92 -1.64 8.00 -9.85
C ASN A 92 -2.61 7.14 -10.68
N ILE A 93 -3.19 7.73 -11.71
CA ILE A 93 -4.15 7.06 -12.62
C ILE A 93 -3.58 6.81 -14.03
N ALA A 94 -2.32 7.17 -14.22
CA ALA A 94 -1.57 7.06 -15.47
C ALA A 94 -0.10 6.75 -15.16
N PRO A 95 0.68 6.21 -16.13
CA PRO A 95 2.08 5.85 -15.92
C PRO A 95 2.91 7.02 -15.37
N LYS A 96 3.38 6.86 -14.13
CA LYS A 96 4.24 7.81 -13.43
C LYS A 96 5.03 7.06 -12.37
N LYS A 97 6.24 7.54 -12.05
CA LYS A 97 6.99 7.01 -10.91
C LYS A 97 6.29 7.42 -9.61
N ALA A 98 5.93 6.43 -8.79
CA ALA A 98 5.29 6.65 -7.49
C ALA A 98 6.23 7.38 -6.52
N ALA A 99 5.68 8.33 -5.76
CA ALA A 99 6.38 8.99 -4.65
C ALA A 99 6.36 8.11 -3.37
N HIS A 100 5.20 7.51 -3.11
CA HIS A 100 4.94 6.45 -2.15
C HIS A 100 3.82 5.58 -2.70
N PHE A 101 3.54 4.43 -2.08
CA PHE A 101 2.38 3.61 -2.46
C PHE A 101 1.79 2.88 -1.26
N HIS A 102 0.52 2.53 -1.40
CA HIS A 102 -0.18 1.54 -0.57
C HIS A 102 -0.19 0.20 -1.29
N ILE A 103 0.05 -0.88 -0.56
CA ILE A 103 0.08 -2.25 -1.09
C ILE A 103 -0.87 -3.16 -0.32
N PHE A 104 -1.66 -3.95 -1.04
CA PHE A 104 -2.59 -4.93 -0.48
C PHE A 104 -2.15 -6.31 -0.96
N MET A 105 -1.98 -7.24 -0.02
CA MET A 105 -1.36 -8.54 -0.27
C MET A 105 -2.26 -9.65 0.27
N GLY A 106 -2.52 -10.68 -0.52
CA GLY A 106 -3.35 -11.80 -0.08
C GLY A 106 -3.67 -12.80 -1.17
N ASN A 107 -4.54 -13.75 -0.84
CA ASN A 107 -4.84 -14.89 -1.72
C ASN A 107 -6.20 -14.79 -2.42
N ASP A 108 -6.95 -13.71 -2.14
CA ASP A 108 -8.28 -13.44 -2.70
C ASP A 108 -8.30 -12.03 -3.29
N ARG A 109 -8.34 -11.94 -4.62
CA ARG A 109 -8.33 -10.67 -5.37
C ARG A 109 -9.48 -9.75 -4.99
N GLU A 110 -10.69 -10.29 -4.89
CA GLU A 110 -11.90 -9.49 -4.63
C GLU A 110 -11.95 -9.00 -3.19
N LYS A 111 -11.53 -9.84 -2.25
CA LYS A 111 -11.43 -9.44 -0.84
C LYS A 111 -10.45 -8.28 -0.66
N LEU A 112 -9.32 -8.29 -1.37
CA LEU A 112 -8.36 -7.18 -1.33
C LEU A 112 -8.91 -5.87 -1.91
N LEU A 113 -9.79 -5.93 -2.92
CA LEU A 113 -10.44 -4.73 -3.45
C LEU A 113 -11.42 -4.09 -2.45
N LYS A 114 -11.99 -4.91 -1.56
CA LYS A 114 -12.89 -4.48 -0.47
C LYS A 114 -12.13 -4.04 0.80
N GLU A 115 -10.83 -4.27 0.88
CA GLU A 115 -9.98 -3.87 2.00
C GLU A 115 -9.74 -2.35 1.97
N LEU A 116 -10.23 -1.66 3.00
CA LEU A 116 -10.16 -0.20 3.16
C LEU A 116 -9.54 0.23 4.50
N ASP A 117 -9.29 -0.72 5.40
CA ASP A 117 -8.89 -0.50 6.78
C ASP A 117 -7.38 -0.63 6.99
N ASN A 118 -6.76 -1.61 6.32
CA ASN A 118 -5.32 -1.87 6.38
C ASN A 118 -4.70 -1.70 4.99
N TRP A 119 -3.79 -0.74 4.89
CA TRP A 119 -3.15 -0.28 3.67
C TRP A 119 -1.67 0.00 3.95
N PRO A 120 -0.86 -1.06 4.14
CA PRO A 120 0.58 -0.95 4.32
C PRO A 120 1.19 0.03 3.32
N THR A 121 2.01 0.97 3.82
CA THR A 121 2.48 2.12 3.04
C THR A 121 4.00 2.16 3.02
N TYR A 122 4.56 2.33 1.82
CA TYR A 122 6.01 2.29 1.61
C TYR A 122 6.49 3.54 0.89
N TYR A 123 7.66 3.99 1.31
CA TYR A 123 8.40 5.12 0.75
C TYR A 123 9.75 4.63 0.21
N PRO A 124 10.37 5.34 -0.76
CA PRO A 124 11.71 5.02 -1.23
C PRO A 124 12.73 4.97 -0.09
N LYS A 125 13.56 3.92 -0.06
CA LYS A 125 14.54 3.65 1.01
C LYS A 125 15.54 4.79 1.26
N ASN A 126 15.81 5.61 0.25
CA ASN A 126 16.74 6.73 0.34
C ASN A 126 16.13 8.00 0.95
N GLN A 127 14.82 8.04 1.22
CA GLN A 127 14.21 9.17 1.89
C GLN A 127 14.45 9.14 3.40
N THR A 128 14.70 10.32 3.95
CA THR A 128 14.83 10.57 5.38
C THR A 128 13.46 10.69 6.04
N GLY A 129 13.38 10.48 7.36
CA GLY A 129 12.14 10.67 8.11
C GLY A 129 11.57 12.10 8.00
N LYS A 130 12.39 13.11 7.72
CA LYS A 130 11.92 14.49 7.48
C LYS A 130 11.25 14.63 6.11
N GLU A 131 11.81 14.03 5.08
CA GLU A 131 11.23 14.01 3.73
C GLU A 131 9.91 13.23 3.73
N ILE A 132 9.88 12.05 4.35
CA ILE A 132 8.65 11.26 4.53
C ILE A 132 7.59 12.07 5.26
N LYS A 133 7.95 12.71 6.39
CA LYS A 133 7.01 13.58 7.12
C LYS A 133 6.48 14.72 6.24
N THR A 134 7.32 15.31 5.40
CA THR A 134 6.90 16.41 4.51
C THR A 134 5.90 15.92 3.47
N ASP A 135 6.16 14.76 2.85
CA ASP A 135 5.24 14.13 1.91
C ASP A 135 3.90 13.78 2.57
N MET A 136 3.94 13.20 3.77
CA MET A 136 2.75 12.89 4.58
C MET A 136 1.94 14.11 5.05
N LEU A 137 2.51 15.32 5.00
CA LEU A 137 1.80 16.56 5.34
C LEU A 137 1.21 17.24 4.09
N ALA A 138 1.71 16.91 2.90
CA ALA A 138 1.14 17.37 1.64
C ALA A 138 -0.07 16.53 1.18
N HIS A 139 -0.35 15.42 1.88
CA HIS A 139 -1.46 14.49 1.69
C HIS A 139 -2.23 14.35 3.00
#